data_AF-A0A6I9PC70-F1
#
_entry.id   AF-A0A6I9PC70-F1
#
_cell.length_a   1.000
_cell.length_b   1.000
_cell.length_c   1.000
_cell.angle_alpha   90.00
_cell.angle_beta   90.00
_cell.angle_gamma   90.00
#
_symmetry.space_group_name_H-M   'P 1'
#
loop_
_entity.id
_entity.type
_entity.pdbx_description
1 polymer ?
#
loop_
_entity_poly.entity_id
_entity_poly.type
_entity_poly.pdbx_seq_one_letter_code
_entity_poly.pdbx_strand_id
1 'polypeptide(L)'
;MKADRPIRMLATSEMKELHSLGFRDALQCEEALRLSGGEVKGALSLLQRPLLEPFHRRIWANQAEPPIDPSDPDKPRMCRRLLALYELPSWGRCELVLSLLQEPDATYTLEDVVQAVKESQDKDFIRRVLKNECPCCLSSFPRSKMQSLTSCQCSVCHECFGSYFNITVRDKHIRDMVCPICSEPDINDPEQLDSYFSTLDIQLRGCLEPGVYDMFHKKLTEHALMKDPKFLWCCHVSSSRSGVPPCSPAFSPTPSSTCSLHASRTDLPF
;
A
#
# COMPACT_ATOMS: atom_id res chain seq x y z
N MET A 1 -45.07 49.19 10.35
CA MET A 1 -45.14 50.02 9.13
C MET A 1 -43.91 49.72 8.27
N LYS A 2 -43.99 48.71 7.39
CA LYS A 2 -42.97 48.48 6.36
C LYS A 2 -43.29 49.46 5.23
N ALA A 3 -42.43 50.45 5.06
CA ALA A 3 -42.55 51.40 3.96
C ALA A 3 -42.44 50.63 2.64
N ASP A 4 -43.50 50.72 1.83
CA ASP A 4 -43.56 50.22 0.47
C ASP A 4 -42.57 51.04 -0.37
N ARG A 5 -41.34 50.53 -0.51
CA ARG A 5 -40.31 51.17 -1.34
C ARG A 5 -40.63 50.85 -2.81
N PRO A 6 -40.68 51.85 -3.70
CA PRO A 6 -41.01 51.61 -5.10
C PRO A 6 -39.98 50.67 -5.73
N ILE A 7 -40.47 49.58 -6.32
CA ILE A 7 -39.71 48.46 -6.92
C ILE A 7 -38.58 48.92 -7.86
N ARG A 8 -38.74 50.09 -8.52
CA ARG A 8 -37.73 50.67 -9.41
C ARG A 8 -36.49 51.25 -8.71
N MET A 9 -36.61 51.75 -7.48
CA MET A 9 -35.47 52.33 -6.75
C MET A 9 -34.61 51.24 -6.08
N LEU A 10 -35.25 50.16 -5.60
CA LEU A 10 -34.63 48.91 -5.14
C LEU A 10 -34.01 48.07 -6.29
N ALA A 11 -34.21 48.44 -7.56
CA ALA A 11 -33.42 47.81 -8.62
C ALA A 11 -32.04 48.48 -8.72
N THR A 12 -31.95 49.79 -8.42
CA THR A 12 -30.74 50.57 -8.69
C THR A 12 -29.66 50.50 -7.60
N SER A 13 -30.04 50.36 -6.32
CA SER A 13 -29.04 50.19 -5.24
C SER A 13 -28.42 48.80 -5.27
N GLU A 14 -29.25 47.79 -5.46
CA GLU A 14 -28.91 46.37 -5.50
C GLU A 14 -28.04 46.06 -6.73
N MET A 15 -28.35 46.70 -7.86
CA MET A 15 -27.53 46.60 -9.06
C MET A 15 -26.18 47.30 -8.89
N LYS A 16 -26.11 48.46 -8.23
CA LYS A 16 -24.81 49.08 -7.87
C LYS A 16 -23.99 48.18 -6.96
N GLU A 17 -24.64 47.48 -6.03
CA GLU A 17 -23.98 46.51 -5.14
C GLU A 17 -23.40 45.33 -5.93
N LEU A 18 -24.17 44.72 -6.82
CA LEU A 18 -23.69 43.64 -7.71
C LEU A 18 -22.51 44.09 -8.60
N HIS A 19 -22.59 45.31 -9.15
CA HIS A 19 -21.50 45.91 -9.92
C HIS A 19 -20.24 46.13 -9.08
N SER A 20 -20.39 46.56 -7.82
CA SER A 20 -19.26 46.72 -6.89
C SER A 20 -18.55 45.40 -6.56
N LEU A 21 -19.29 44.28 -6.63
CA LEU A 21 -18.80 42.92 -6.41
C LEU A 21 -18.19 42.29 -7.68
N GLY A 22 -18.14 43.02 -8.79
CA GLY A 22 -17.48 42.60 -10.03
C GLY A 22 -18.43 42.08 -11.12
N PHE A 23 -19.74 41.96 -10.85
CA PHE A 23 -20.73 41.57 -11.86
C PHE A 23 -21.15 42.78 -12.68
N ARG A 24 -20.51 42.98 -13.84
CA ARG A 24 -20.68 44.19 -14.67
C ARG A 24 -21.72 44.05 -15.79
N ASP A 25 -22.19 42.83 -16.05
CA ASP A 25 -23.24 42.58 -17.05
C ASP A 25 -24.60 42.99 -16.48
N ALA A 26 -25.09 44.14 -16.94
CA ALA A 26 -26.34 44.72 -16.48
C ALA A 26 -27.55 43.81 -16.74
N LEU A 27 -27.59 43.12 -17.88
CA LEU A 27 -28.73 42.26 -18.25
C LEU A 27 -28.77 41.01 -17.38
N GLN A 28 -27.61 40.39 -17.13
CA GLN A 28 -27.52 39.24 -16.23
C GLN A 28 -27.84 39.62 -14.78
N CYS A 29 -27.38 40.77 -14.30
CA CYS A 29 -27.66 41.24 -12.94
C CYS A 29 -29.14 41.57 -12.74
N GLU A 30 -29.77 42.24 -13.71
CA GLU A 30 -31.20 42.57 -13.66
C GLU A 30 -32.07 41.31 -13.67
N GLU A 31 -31.74 40.35 -14.53
CA GLU A 31 -32.45 39.07 -14.57
C GLU A 31 -32.26 38.25 -13.29
N ALA A 32 -31.05 38.21 -12.74
CA ALA A 32 -30.77 37.52 -11.48
C ALA A 32 -31.50 38.17 -10.28
N LEU A 33 -31.59 39.49 -10.24
CA LEU A 33 -32.38 40.22 -9.23
C LEU A 33 -33.88 39.96 -9.41
N ARG A 34 -34.38 39.92 -10.64
CA ARG A 34 -35.78 39.59 -10.96
C ARG A 34 -36.15 38.19 -10.47
N LEU A 35 -35.31 37.19 -10.76
CA LEU A 35 -35.52 35.80 -10.33
C LEU A 35 -35.39 35.61 -8.81
N SER A 36 -34.69 36.51 -8.13
CA SER A 36 -34.47 36.46 -6.67
C SER A 36 -35.40 37.37 -5.87
N GLY A 37 -36.43 37.96 -6.51
CA GLY A 37 -37.37 38.86 -5.83
C GLY A 37 -36.74 40.17 -5.33
N GLY A 38 -35.64 40.61 -5.93
CA GLY A 38 -34.88 41.81 -5.53
C GLY A 38 -33.82 41.54 -4.46
N GLU A 39 -33.61 40.30 -4.01
CA GLU A 39 -32.57 40.00 -3.03
C GLU A 39 -31.18 39.84 -3.66
N VAL A 40 -30.22 40.65 -3.22
CA VAL A 40 -28.82 40.61 -3.68
C VAL A 40 -28.16 39.25 -3.43
N LYS A 41 -28.41 38.62 -2.28
CA LYS A 41 -27.83 37.30 -1.95
C LYS A 41 -28.33 36.19 -2.89
N GLY A 42 -29.63 36.20 -3.21
CA GLY A 42 -30.21 35.28 -4.18
C GLY A 42 -29.61 35.51 -5.57
N ALA A 43 -29.54 36.78 -6.00
CA ALA A 43 -28.99 37.15 -7.29
C ALA A 43 -27.51 36.75 -7.42
N LEU A 44 -26.71 36.98 -6.37
CA LEU A 44 -25.31 36.53 -6.31
C LEU A 44 -25.20 35.01 -6.45
N SER A 45 -26.05 34.24 -5.79
CA SER A 45 -26.03 32.78 -5.89
C SER A 45 -26.32 32.32 -7.32
N LEU A 46 -27.25 32.97 -8.03
CA LEU A 46 -27.56 32.69 -9.43
C LEU A 46 -26.43 33.07 -10.38
N LEU A 47 -25.75 34.20 -10.13
CA LEU A 47 -24.64 34.68 -10.95
C LEU A 47 -23.35 33.88 -10.71
N GLN A 48 -23.09 33.45 -9.47
CA GLN A 48 -21.88 32.72 -9.10
C GLN A 48 -21.96 31.23 -9.49
N ARG A 49 -23.15 30.62 -9.44
CA ARG A 49 -23.30 29.17 -9.70
C ARG A 49 -22.73 28.74 -11.07
N PRO A 50 -23.00 29.43 -12.20
CA PRO A 50 -22.38 29.11 -13.50
C PRO A 50 -20.85 29.24 -13.51
N LEU A 51 -20.31 30.24 -12.79
CA LEU A 51 -18.85 30.46 -12.70
C LEU A 51 -18.16 29.35 -11.90
N LEU A 52 -18.84 28.84 -10.87
CA LEU A 52 -18.35 27.76 -10.01
C LEU A 52 -18.62 26.36 -10.59
N GLU A 53 -19.53 26.24 -11.56
CA GLU A 53 -19.93 24.97 -12.17
C GLU A 53 -18.75 24.09 -12.63
N PRO A 54 -17.69 24.61 -13.29
CA PRO A 54 -16.54 23.78 -13.67
C PRO A 54 -15.73 23.26 -12.47
N PHE A 55 -15.70 24.00 -11.36
CA PHE A 55 -15.07 23.55 -10.12
C PHE A 55 -15.94 22.52 -9.41
N HIS A 56 -17.25 22.77 -9.37
CA HIS A 56 -18.22 21.83 -8.81
C HIS A 56 -18.25 20.50 -9.58
N ARG A 57 -18.14 20.53 -10.90
CA ARG A 57 -18.00 19.28 -11.65
C ARG A 57 -16.68 18.57 -11.34
N ARG A 58 -15.57 19.29 -11.18
CA ARG A 58 -14.27 18.64 -10.89
C ARG A 58 -14.18 18.05 -9.49
N ILE A 59 -14.69 18.73 -8.47
CA ILE A 59 -14.61 18.26 -7.08
C ILE A 59 -15.55 17.07 -6.86
N TRP A 60 -16.73 17.07 -7.49
CA TRP A 60 -17.74 16.03 -7.29
C TRP A 60 -17.80 14.99 -8.43
N ALA A 61 -17.00 15.11 -9.48
CA ALA A 61 -16.82 14.03 -10.44
C ALA A 61 -15.92 12.95 -9.81
N ASN A 62 -16.31 11.68 -9.97
CA ASN A 62 -15.47 10.51 -9.66
C ASN A 62 -14.30 10.36 -10.65
N GLN A 63 -13.57 11.43 -10.91
CA GLN A 63 -12.34 11.39 -11.69
C GLN A 63 -11.17 11.10 -10.76
N ALA A 64 -10.28 10.21 -11.19
CA ALA A 64 -9.02 10.00 -10.49
C ALA A 64 -8.24 11.32 -10.45
N GLU A 65 -7.64 11.63 -9.30
CA GLU A 65 -6.80 12.80 -9.18
C GLU A 65 -5.65 12.70 -10.18
N PRO A 66 -5.39 13.75 -10.99
CA PRO A 66 -4.32 13.69 -11.97
C PRO A 66 -2.98 13.36 -11.31
N PRO A 67 -2.07 12.64 -11.99
CA PRO A 67 -0.74 12.40 -11.43
C PRO A 67 -0.01 13.72 -11.17
N ILE A 68 1.00 13.70 -10.28
CA ILE A 68 1.95 14.81 -10.15
C ILE A 68 2.84 14.76 -11.39
N ASP A 69 2.83 15.84 -12.18
CA ASP A 69 3.77 16.02 -13.28
C ASP A 69 4.98 16.81 -12.76
N PRO A 70 6.17 16.18 -12.64
CA PRO A 70 7.37 16.88 -12.20
C PRO A 70 7.81 17.97 -13.17
N SER A 71 7.36 17.94 -14.43
CA SER A 71 7.74 18.89 -15.48
C SER A 71 6.75 20.06 -15.61
N ASP A 72 5.71 20.12 -14.77
CA ASP A 72 4.73 21.21 -14.81
C ASP A 72 5.43 22.57 -14.57
N PRO A 73 5.19 23.58 -15.43
CA PRO A 73 5.82 24.90 -15.29
C PRO A 73 5.43 25.61 -13.99
N ASP A 74 4.28 25.28 -13.41
CA ASP A 74 3.77 25.83 -12.15
C ASP A 74 4.27 24.99 -10.94
N LYS A 75 5.55 25.17 -10.62
CA LYS A 75 6.18 24.60 -9.42
C LYS A 75 5.38 24.85 -8.13
N PRO A 76 4.89 26.07 -7.82
CA PRO A 76 4.15 26.28 -6.58
C PRO A 76 2.82 25.51 -6.54
N ARG A 77 2.14 25.34 -7.68
CA ARG A 77 0.98 24.45 -7.74
C ARG A 77 1.37 23.01 -7.42
N MET A 78 2.46 22.49 -7.98
CA MET A 78 2.92 21.12 -7.68
C MET A 78 3.30 20.95 -6.21
N CYS A 79 4.01 21.91 -5.60
CA CYS A 79 4.34 21.86 -4.17
C CYS A 79 3.08 21.80 -3.29
N ARG A 80 2.04 22.59 -3.59
CA ARG A 80 0.76 22.53 -2.84
C ARG A 80 0.10 21.15 -2.96
N ARG A 81 0.14 20.54 -4.14
CA ARG A 81 -0.40 19.20 -4.37
C ARG A 81 0.40 18.14 -3.59
N LEU A 82 1.74 18.22 -3.62
CA LEU A 82 2.61 17.32 -2.87
C LEU A 82 2.37 17.42 -1.34
N LEU A 83 2.20 18.63 -0.81
CA LEU A 83 1.82 18.83 0.59
C LEU A 83 0.47 18.19 0.92
N ALA A 84 -0.53 18.38 0.06
CA ALA A 84 -1.88 17.87 0.30
C ALA A 84 -1.98 16.35 0.18
N LEU A 85 -1.30 15.75 -0.80
CA LEU A 85 -1.40 14.32 -1.09
C LEU A 85 -0.47 13.45 -0.24
N TYR A 86 0.73 13.96 0.05
CA TYR A 86 1.78 13.18 0.70
C TYR A 86 2.16 13.70 2.09
N GLU A 87 1.50 14.76 2.59
CA GLU A 87 1.74 15.31 3.94
C GLU A 87 3.23 15.61 4.21
N LEU A 88 3.90 16.23 3.23
CA LEU A 88 5.31 16.57 3.38
C LEU A 88 5.51 17.63 4.49
N PRO A 89 6.59 17.55 5.29
CA PRO A 89 6.75 18.44 6.46
C PRO A 89 6.98 19.91 6.14
N SER A 90 7.46 20.23 4.94
CA SER A 90 7.78 21.61 4.57
C SER A 90 7.74 21.85 3.07
N TRP A 91 7.60 23.12 2.69
CA TRP A 91 7.64 23.56 1.30
C TRP A 91 8.98 23.23 0.63
N GLY A 92 10.11 23.49 1.32
CA GLY A 92 11.45 23.21 0.78
C GLY A 92 11.67 21.72 0.48
N ARG A 93 11.01 20.82 1.23
CA ARG A 93 11.01 19.38 0.93
C ARG A 93 10.22 19.06 -0.34
N CYS A 94 9.12 19.77 -0.60
CA CYS A 94 8.38 19.59 -1.85
C CYS A 94 9.22 20.03 -3.06
N GLU A 95 9.93 21.16 -2.94
CA GLU A 95 10.86 21.60 -3.98
C GLU A 95 12.01 20.60 -4.18
N LEU A 96 12.50 19.99 -3.10
CA LEU A 96 13.51 18.94 -3.17
C LEU A 96 13.00 17.70 -3.93
N VAL A 97 11.78 17.23 -3.66
CA VAL A 97 11.13 16.14 -4.41
C VAL A 97 11.07 16.46 -5.90
N LEU A 98 10.57 17.65 -6.27
CA LEU A 98 10.51 18.06 -7.68
C LEU A 98 11.91 18.13 -8.31
N SER A 99 12.90 18.63 -7.58
CA SER A 99 14.27 18.73 -8.07
C SER A 99 14.93 17.37 -8.31
N LEU A 100 14.55 16.34 -7.55
CA LEU A 100 15.06 14.97 -7.69
C LEU A 100 14.36 14.24 -8.85
N LEU A 101 13.06 14.47 -9.04
CA LEU A 101 12.29 13.88 -10.13
C LEU A 101 12.62 14.47 -11.51
N GLN A 102 13.12 15.72 -11.55
CA GLN A 102 13.59 16.37 -12.77
C GLN A 102 15.02 15.95 -13.18
N GLU A 103 15.72 15.13 -12.38
CA GLU A 103 17.08 14.69 -12.74
C GLU A 103 17.04 13.69 -13.91
N PRO A 104 17.99 13.78 -14.87
CA PRO A 104 17.99 12.91 -16.05
C PRO A 104 18.21 11.43 -15.73
N ASP A 105 18.78 11.13 -14.55
CA ASP A 105 19.02 9.77 -14.05
C ASP A 105 17.91 9.26 -13.12
N ALA A 106 16.74 9.89 -13.13
CA ALA A 106 15.63 9.51 -12.26
C ALA A 106 14.95 8.22 -12.75
N THR A 107 15.39 7.08 -12.21
CA THR A 107 14.74 5.76 -12.39
C THR A 107 13.76 5.42 -11.26
N TYR A 108 13.59 6.32 -10.30
CA TYR A 108 12.82 6.14 -9.08
C TYR A 108 11.39 6.68 -9.20
N THR A 109 10.47 6.12 -8.44
CA THR A 109 9.05 6.56 -8.42
C THR A 109 8.86 7.76 -7.51
N LEU A 110 7.76 8.50 -7.70
CA LEU A 110 7.40 9.64 -6.85
C LEU A 110 7.31 9.22 -5.38
N GLU A 111 6.71 8.08 -5.10
CA GLU A 111 6.54 7.52 -3.76
C GLU A 111 7.89 7.26 -3.09
N ASP A 112 8.85 6.69 -3.83
CA ASP A 112 10.20 6.41 -3.33
C ASP A 112 10.93 7.70 -2.94
N VAL A 113 10.82 8.74 -3.79
CA VAL A 113 11.44 10.05 -3.54
C VAL A 113 10.79 10.75 -2.36
N VAL A 114 9.46 10.75 -2.29
CA VAL A 114 8.69 11.35 -1.18
C VAL A 114 9.10 10.70 0.14
N GLN A 115 9.20 9.38 0.19
CA GLN A 115 9.61 8.67 1.41
C GLN A 115 11.02 9.06 1.84
N ALA A 116 11.98 9.10 0.91
CA ALA A 116 13.36 9.49 1.22
C ALA A 116 13.48 10.95 1.72
N VAL A 117 12.67 11.86 1.16
CA VAL A 117 12.62 13.28 1.56
C VAL A 117 11.86 13.49 2.89
N LYS A 118 10.96 12.56 3.27
CA LYS A 118 10.36 12.56 4.62
C LYS A 118 11.39 12.24 5.70
N GLU A 119 12.30 11.32 5.42
CA GLU A 119 13.33 10.90 6.36
C GLU A 119 14.51 11.89 6.43
N SER A 120 14.85 12.54 5.32
CA SER A 120 16.04 13.39 5.22
C SER A 120 15.83 14.61 4.32
N GLN A 121 16.61 15.66 4.54
CA GLN A 121 16.57 16.91 3.75
C GLN A 121 17.82 17.14 2.90
N ASP A 122 18.80 16.24 2.99
CA ASP A 122 20.08 16.33 2.28
C ASP A 122 19.96 15.62 0.93
N LYS A 123 20.12 16.39 -0.15
CA LYS A 123 19.97 15.90 -1.52
C LYS A 123 20.96 14.77 -1.85
N ASP A 124 22.21 14.88 -1.42
CA ASP A 124 23.25 13.89 -1.73
C ASP A 124 23.05 12.61 -0.93
N PHE A 125 22.61 12.73 0.32
CA PHE A 125 22.20 11.58 1.11
C PHE A 125 21.02 10.86 0.46
N ILE A 126 19.98 11.60 0.05
CA ILE A 126 18.79 11.03 -0.62
C ILE A 126 19.18 10.29 -1.89
N ARG A 127 20.07 10.85 -2.72
CA ARG A 127 20.54 10.16 -3.93
C ARG A 127 21.19 8.81 -3.63
N ARG A 128 22.00 8.71 -2.57
CA ARG A 128 22.60 7.44 -2.15
C ARG A 128 21.53 6.46 -1.66
N VAL A 129 20.53 6.95 -0.93
CA VAL A 129 19.41 6.13 -0.46
C VAL A 129 18.52 5.65 -1.61
N LEU A 130 18.40 6.42 -2.70
CA LEU A 130 17.62 6.05 -3.88
C LEU A 130 18.37 5.13 -4.85
N LYS A 131 19.72 5.09 -4.80
CA LYS A 131 20.58 4.29 -5.67
C LYS A 131 21.36 3.26 -4.86
N ASN A 132 20.74 2.13 -4.52
CA ASN A 132 21.41 0.98 -3.93
C ASN A 132 21.41 -0.21 -4.89
N GLU A 133 22.55 -0.89 -5.04
CA GLU A 133 22.67 -2.03 -5.94
C GLU A 133 22.27 -3.33 -5.26
N CYS A 134 21.46 -4.13 -5.94
CA CYS A 134 21.10 -5.47 -5.47
C CYS A 134 22.23 -6.47 -5.79
N PRO A 135 22.76 -7.23 -4.82
CA PRO A 135 23.83 -8.20 -5.07
C PRO A 135 23.40 -9.39 -5.95
N CYS A 136 22.09 -9.66 -6.07
CA CYS A 136 21.57 -10.79 -6.84
C CYS A 136 21.37 -10.46 -8.33
N CYS A 137 20.88 -9.26 -8.65
CA CYS A 137 20.54 -8.87 -10.02
C CYS A 137 21.32 -7.65 -10.54
N LEU A 138 22.21 -7.08 -9.72
CA LEU A 138 23.09 -5.95 -10.06
C LEU A 138 22.36 -4.70 -10.55
N SER A 139 21.06 -4.61 -10.29
CA SER A 139 20.21 -3.47 -10.65
C SER A 139 20.08 -2.51 -9.46
N SER A 140 19.87 -1.23 -9.75
CA SER A 140 19.75 -0.19 -8.74
C SER A 140 18.30 0.01 -8.28
N PHE A 141 18.11 0.03 -6.96
CA PHE A 141 16.81 0.20 -6.32
C PHE A 141 16.89 1.22 -5.16
N PRO A 142 15.79 1.93 -4.89
CA PRO A 142 15.70 2.75 -3.70
C PRO A 142 15.64 1.87 -2.45
N ARG A 143 16.16 2.39 -1.33
CA ARG A 143 16.20 1.68 -0.05
C ARG A 143 14.82 1.21 0.42
N SER A 144 13.76 1.94 0.08
CA SER A 144 12.35 1.56 0.33
C SER A 144 11.97 0.21 -0.27
N LYS A 145 12.61 -0.19 -1.38
CA LYS A 145 12.34 -1.44 -2.12
C LYS A 145 13.37 -2.54 -1.85
N MET A 146 14.31 -2.30 -0.95
CA MET A 146 15.27 -3.30 -0.49
C MET A 146 14.79 -3.94 0.80
N GLN A 147 15.08 -5.23 0.93
CA GLN A 147 14.80 -6.01 2.12
C GLN A 147 16.08 -6.70 2.61
N SER A 148 16.19 -6.81 3.93
CA SER A 148 17.23 -7.57 4.61
C SER A 148 16.57 -8.45 5.66
N LEU A 149 17.18 -9.61 5.93
CA LEU A 149 16.76 -10.44 7.05
C LEU A 149 17.09 -9.71 8.35
N THR A 150 16.32 -9.93 9.42
CA THR A 150 16.65 -9.34 10.72
C THR A 150 17.94 -9.88 11.32
N SER A 151 18.35 -11.07 10.87
CA SER A 151 19.59 -11.73 11.31
C SER A 151 20.83 -11.28 10.55
N CYS A 152 20.71 -10.52 9.45
CA CYS A 152 21.87 -10.06 8.68
C CYS A 152 21.69 -8.62 8.14
N GLN A 153 22.77 -7.99 7.69
CA GLN A 153 22.73 -6.64 7.08
C GLN A 153 22.76 -6.69 5.55
N CYS A 154 22.54 -7.85 4.94
CA CYS A 154 22.54 -8.00 3.50
C CYS A 154 21.24 -7.47 2.91
N SER A 155 21.32 -6.44 2.07
CA SER A 155 20.18 -5.85 1.37
C SER A 155 20.01 -6.47 -0.03
N VAL A 156 18.79 -6.94 -0.31
CA VAL A 156 18.40 -7.54 -1.59
C VAL A 156 17.12 -6.87 -2.06
N CYS A 157 16.90 -6.72 -3.37
CA CYS A 157 15.63 -6.14 -3.84
C CYS A 157 14.44 -7.06 -3.53
N HIS A 158 13.25 -6.47 -3.39
CA HIS A 158 12.00 -7.19 -3.08
C HIS A 158 11.75 -8.38 -4.02
N GLU A 159 12.00 -8.22 -5.32
CA GLU A 159 11.78 -9.29 -6.32
C GLU A 159 12.73 -10.48 -6.14
N CYS A 160 14.04 -10.22 -5.92
CA CYS A 160 15.01 -11.28 -5.69
C CYS A 160 14.77 -11.96 -4.34
N PHE A 161 14.39 -11.21 -3.31
CA PHE A 161 14.02 -11.75 -2.00
C PHE A 161 12.81 -12.69 -2.12
N GLY A 162 11.71 -12.23 -2.72
CA GLY A 162 10.52 -13.05 -2.93
C GLY A 162 10.80 -14.28 -3.79
N SER A 163 11.54 -14.13 -4.90
CA SER A 163 11.87 -15.26 -5.78
C SER A 163 12.73 -16.30 -5.07
N TYR A 164 13.75 -15.87 -4.32
CA TYR A 164 14.62 -16.76 -3.56
C TYR A 164 13.84 -17.59 -2.53
N PHE A 165 12.96 -16.94 -1.74
CA PHE A 165 12.16 -17.65 -0.75
C PHE A 165 11.06 -18.50 -1.38
N ASN A 166 10.45 -18.08 -2.49
CA ASN A 166 9.47 -18.90 -3.20
C ASN A 166 10.09 -20.22 -3.68
N ILE A 167 11.30 -20.18 -4.23
CA ILE A 167 12.03 -21.39 -4.66
C ILE A 167 12.48 -22.22 -3.46
N THR A 168 13.05 -21.58 -2.43
CA THR A 168 13.56 -22.27 -1.23
C THR A 168 12.44 -22.98 -0.47
N VAL A 169 11.27 -22.36 -0.31
CA VAL A 169 10.10 -23.00 0.31
C VAL A 169 9.59 -24.17 -0.52
N ARG A 170 9.61 -24.07 -1.85
CA ARG A 170 9.16 -25.16 -2.74
C ARG A 170 10.12 -26.35 -2.72
N ASP A 171 11.40 -26.09 -2.98
CA ASP A 171 12.35 -27.12 -3.37
C ASP A 171 13.27 -27.58 -2.23
N LYS A 172 13.40 -26.80 -1.15
CA LYS A 172 14.35 -27.06 -0.05
C LYS A 172 13.67 -27.32 1.29
N HIS A 173 14.48 -27.69 2.29
CA HIS A 173 14.00 -27.91 3.64
C HIS A 173 13.83 -26.58 4.39
N ILE A 174 13.05 -26.58 5.46
CA ILE A 174 12.86 -25.37 6.28
C ILE A 174 14.17 -24.85 6.89
N ARG A 175 15.17 -25.72 7.03
CA ARG A 175 16.50 -25.35 7.52
C ARG A 175 17.38 -24.63 6.48
N ASP A 176 16.99 -24.61 5.22
CA ASP A 176 17.73 -23.93 4.16
C ASP A 176 17.21 -22.49 3.91
N MET A 177 16.30 -22.01 4.77
CA MET A 177 15.71 -20.67 4.71
C MET A 177 16.61 -19.60 5.33
N VAL A 178 17.84 -19.51 4.80
CA VAL A 178 18.90 -18.58 5.22
C VAL A 178 19.05 -17.42 4.25
N CYS A 179 19.92 -16.45 4.56
CA CYS A 179 20.26 -15.38 3.64
C CYS A 179 20.88 -15.91 2.34
N PRO A 180 20.45 -15.46 1.14
CA PRO A 180 21.09 -15.83 -0.13
C PRO A 180 22.54 -15.33 -0.26
N ILE A 181 22.98 -14.38 0.59
CA ILE A 181 24.29 -13.72 0.49
C ILE A 181 25.26 -14.31 1.51
N CYS A 182 24.92 -14.27 2.80
CA CYS A 182 25.81 -14.73 3.88
C CYS A 182 25.50 -16.14 4.39
N SER A 183 24.39 -16.75 3.99
CA SER A 183 23.92 -18.05 4.52
C SER A 183 23.71 -18.07 6.04
N GLU A 184 23.54 -16.91 6.68
CA GLU A 184 23.16 -16.77 8.08
C GLU A 184 21.64 -16.54 8.19
N PRO A 185 20.99 -16.89 9.32
CA PRO A 185 21.54 -17.41 10.59
C PRO A 185 21.80 -18.93 10.60
N ASP A 186 22.54 -19.41 11.60
CA ASP A 186 22.72 -20.86 11.84
C ASP A 186 21.43 -21.46 12.42
N ILE A 187 20.75 -22.28 11.61
CA ILE A 187 19.43 -22.88 11.90
C ILE A 187 19.57 -24.20 12.67
N ASN A 188 20.62 -24.38 13.46
CA ASN A 188 20.81 -25.58 14.28
C ASN A 188 20.29 -25.45 15.72
N ASP A 189 20.17 -24.23 16.27
CA ASP A 189 19.73 -24.01 17.66
C ASP A 189 18.19 -23.88 17.77
N PRO A 190 17.50 -24.79 18.49
CA PRO A 190 16.05 -24.81 18.60
C PRO A 190 15.39 -23.56 19.19
N GLU A 191 16.03 -22.82 20.11
CA GLU A 191 15.42 -21.65 20.76
C GLU A 191 15.50 -20.38 19.89
N GLN A 192 16.62 -20.22 19.18
CA GLN A 192 16.83 -19.11 18.26
C GLN A 192 15.99 -19.25 16.98
N LEU A 193 15.66 -20.49 16.62
CA LEU A 193 14.86 -20.83 15.44
C LEU A 193 13.44 -20.29 15.49
N ASP A 194 12.73 -20.50 16.59
CA ASP A 194 11.32 -20.12 16.70
C ASP A 194 11.17 -18.59 16.65
N SER A 195 12.13 -17.86 17.25
CA SER A 195 12.21 -16.40 17.19
C SER A 195 12.53 -15.90 15.76
N TYR A 196 13.46 -16.56 15.07
CA TYR A 196 13.78 -16.27 13.68
C TYR A 196 12.58 -16.47 12.75
N PHE A 197 11.93 -17.64 12.80
CA PHE A 197 10.77 -17.93 11.96
C PHE A 197 9.57 -17.04 12.25
N SER A 198 9.37 -16.63 13.51
CA SER A 198 8.32 -15.66 13.86
C SER A 198 8.53 -14.31 13.18
N THR A 199 9.79 -13.85 13.12
CA THR A 199 10.15 -12.59 12.46
C THR A 199 10.11 -12.74 10.94
N LEU A 200 10.59 -13.87 10.43
CA LEU A 200 10.60 -14.19 9.00
C LEU A 200 9.17 -14.34 8.44
N ASP A 201 8.22 -14.91 9.19
CA ASP A 201 6.81 -15.02 8.76
C ASP A 201 6.21 -13.65 8.42
N ILE A 202 6.49 -12.64 9.25
CA ILE A 202 6.01 -11.27 9.04
C ILE A 202 6.58 -10.70 7.72
N GLN A 203 7.85 -10.96 7.43
CA GLN A 203 8.50 -10.52 6.19
C GLN A 203 7.95 -11.28 4.97
N LEU A 204 7.76 -12.60 5.09
CA LEU A 204 7.35 -13.46 3.99
C LEU A 204 5.87 -13.33 3.62
N ARG A 205 5.01 -12.92 4.57
CA ARG A 205 3.56 -12.73 4.32
C ARG A 205 3.28 -11.77 3.16
N GLY A 206 4.13 -10.74 2.97
CA GLY A 206 3.98 -9.76 1.89
C GLY A 206 4.70 -10.13 0.59
N CYS A 207 5.59 -11.14 0.61
CA CYS A 207 6.50 -11.42 -0.50
C CYS A 207 6.27 -12.79 -1.16
N LEU A 208 5.66 -13.75 -0.46
CA LEU A 208 5.37 -15.07 -0.99
C LEU A 208 4.03 -15.13 -1.72
N GLU A 209 3.95 -16.01 -2.72
CA GLU A 209 2.67 -16.35 -3.34
C GLU A 209 1.78 -17.08 -2.32
N PRO A 210 0.44 -16.89 -2.33
CA PRO A 210 -0.45 -17.49 -1.33
C PRO A 210 -0.27 -19.00 -1.16
N GLY A 211 -0.14 -19.74 -2.27
CA GLY A 211 0.06 -21.19 -2.22
C GLY A 211 1.42 -21.61 -1.65
N VAL A 212 2.46 -20.77 -1.79
CA VAL A 212 3.79 -21.04 -1.23
C VAL A 212 3.83 -20.66 0.25
N TYR A 213 3.11 -19.61 0.64
CA TYR A 213 2.93 -19.25 2.03
C TYR A 213 2.25 -20.38 2.83
N ASP A 214 1.21 -21.00 2.28
CA ASP A 214 0.58 -22.18 2.90
C ASP A 214 1.56 -23.36 3.04
N MET A 215 2.42 -23.59 2.03
CA MET A 215 3.48 -24.59 2.11
C MET A 215 4.51 -24.26 3.19
N PHE A 216 4.88 -22.99 3.35
CA PHE A 216 5.78 -22.53 4.41
C PHE A 216 5.19 -22.85 5.80
N HIS A 217 3.92 -22.50 6.04
CA HIS A 217 3.22 -22.81 7.28
C HIS A 217 3.10 -24.32 7.54
N LYS A 218 2.81 -25.09 6.49
CA LYS A 218 2.78 -26.56 6.58
C LYS A 218 4.14 -27.13 6.97
N LYS A 219 5.24 -26.67 6.34
CA LYS A 219 6.60 -27.09 6.67
C LYS A 219 7.01 -26.71 8.09
N LEU A 220 6.61 -25.52 8.57
CA LEU A 220 6.88 -25.08 9.94
C LEU A 220 6.14 -25.94 10.96
N THR A 221 4.89 -26.26 10.67
CA THR A 221 4.08 -27.18 11.48
C THR A 221 4.70 -28.58 11.49
N GLU A 222 5.03 -29.14 10.33
CA GLU A 222 5.70 -30.44 10.22
C GLU A 222 7.03 -30.48 10.99
N HIS A 223 7.81 -29.41 10.95
CA HIS A 223 9.06 -29.29 11.69
C HIS A 223 8.83 -29.25 13.21
N ALA A 224 7.84 -28.48 13.69
CA ALA A 224 7.45 -28.45 15.10
C ALA A 224 6.96 -29.82 15.58
N LEU A 225 6.20 -30.52 14.72
CA LEU A 225 5.67 -31.86 14.99
C LEU A 225 6.78 -32.93 15.01
N MET A 226 7.76 -32.88 14.12
CA MET A 226 8.93 -33.80 14.12
C MET A 226 9.82 -33.64 15.36
N LYS A 227 9.74 -32.50 16.04
CA LYS A 227 10.45 -32.23 17.31
C LYS A 227 9.70 -32.79 18.53
N ASP A 228 8.42 -33.10 18.41
CA ASP A 228 7.63 -33.66 19.52
C ASP A 228 7.84 -35.18 19.59
N PRO A 229 8.45 -35.71 20.67
CA PRO A 229 8.70 -37.14 20.84
C PRO A 229 7.43 -37.99 20.94
N LYS A 230 6.23 -37.39 21.05
CA LYS A 230 4.93 -38.09 21.06
C LYS A 230 4.23 -38.08 19.69
N PHE A 231 4.83 -37.45 18.69
CA PHE A 231 4.23 -37.26 17.39
C PHE A 231 4.55 -38.44 16.44
N LEU A 232 3.50 -39.04 15.88
CA LEU A 232 3.59 -40.16 14.95
C LEU A 232 2.86 -39.82 13.65
N TRP A 233 3.51 -40.02 12.51
CA TRP A 233 2.86 -39.96 11.21
C TRP A 233 2.02 -41.24 11.02
N CYS A 234 0.68 -41.15 11.09
CA CYS A 234 -0.16 -42.30 10.69
C CYS A 234 -0.13 -42.41 9.16
N CYS A 235 0.62 -43.37 8.64
CA CYS A 235 0.50 -43.82 7.26
C CYS A 235 -0.79 -44.64 7.12
N HIS A 236 -1.79 -44.10 6.42
CA HIS A 236 -2.94 -44.89 6.01
C HIS A 236 -2.49 -45.91 4.95
N VAL A 237 -2.20 -47.14 5.35
CA VAL A 237 -2.11 -48.27 4.42
C VAL A 237 -3.53 -48.67 4.05
N SER A 238 -4.15 -47.96 3.12
CA SER A 238 -5.29 -48.52 2.38
C SER A 238 -4.70 -49.59 1.46
N SER A 239 -4.88 -50.85 1.85
CA SER A 239 -4.48 -52.02 1.08
C SER A 239 -5.34 -52.13 -0.19
N SER A 240 -5.04 -51.30 -1.19
CA SER A 240 -5.50 -51.48 -2.56
C SER A 240 -4.44 -50.92 -3.51
N ARG A 241 -3.65 -51.85 -4.04
CA ARG A 241 -2.94 -51.85 -5.34
C ARG A 241 -2.86 -50.47 -6.05
N SER A 242 -1.63 -49.93 -6.09
CA SER A 242 -1.15 -48.83 -6.94
C SER A 242 -1.63 -47.41 -6.57
N GLY A 243 -0.82 -46.70 -5.78
CA GLY A 243 -0.94 -45.25 -5.56
C GLY A 243 -0.52 -44.84 -4.15
N VAL A 244 0.51 -43.99 -4.06
CA VAL A 244 1.10 -43.50 -2.80
C VAL A 244 0.02 -42.76 -1.96
N PRO A 245 -0.26 -43.15 -0.69
CA PRO A 245 -1.30 -42.51 0.11
C PRO A 245 -0.81 -41.16 0.71
N PRO A 246 -1.70 -40.19 0.92
CA PRO A 246 -1.35 -38.95 1.61
C PRO A 246 -1.20 -39.19 3.12
N CYS A 247 0.00 -38.92 3.66
CA CYS A 247 0.25 -38.94 5.10
C CYS A 247 -0.38 -37.70 5.76
N SER A 248 -1.08 -37.88 6.88
CA SER A 248 -1.69 -36.80 7.68
C SER A 248 -1.14 -36.78 9.11
N PRO A 249 -0.97 -35.59 9.73
CA PRO A 249 -0.44 -35.46 11.09
C PRO A 249 -1.44 -35.97 12.14
N ALA A 250 -0.99 -36.80 13.10
CA ALA A 250 -1.81 -37.31 14.21
C ALA A 250 -1.04 -37.30 15.55
N PHE A 251 -1.71 -36.95 16.64
CA PHE A 251 -1.16 -37.03 18.00
C PHE A 251 -1.54 -38.36 18.64
N SER A 252 -0.55 -39.09 19.18
CA SER A 252 -0.78 -40.37 19.88
C SER A 252 -0.67 -40.19 21.41
N PRO A 253 -1.60 -40.73 22.24
CA PRO A 253 -1.50 -40.62 23.69
C PRO A 253 -0.59 -41.66 24.37
N THR A 254 -0.13 -42.69 23.66
CA THR A 254 0.60 -43.83 24.28
C THR A 254 1.65 -44.48 23.35
N PRO A 255 2.79 -44.99 23.87
CA PRO A 255 3.96 -45.39 23.05
C PRO A 255 3.83 -46.75 22.33
N SER A 256 2.68 -47.41 22.38
CA SER A 256 2.57 -48.83 22.01
C SER A 256 1.24 -49.24 21.35
N SER A 257 0.53 -48.32 20.68
CA SER A 257 -0.68 -48.66 19.93
C SER A 257 -0.56 -48.33 18.45
N THR A 258 -0.56 -49.38 17.62
CA THR A 258 -0.90 -49.34 16.19
C THR A 258 -2.09 -48.42 15.95
N CYS A 259 -2.03 -47.51 14.96
CA CYS A 259 -3.13 -46.59 14.60
C CYS A 259 -4.42 -47.40 14.40
N SER A 260 -5.27 -47.44 15.43
CA SER A 260 -6.54 -48.15 15.40
C SER A 260 -7.55 -47.22 14.73
N LEU A 261 -7.99 -47.63 13.54
CA LEU A 261 -9.07 -47.03 12.78
C LEU A 261 -10.30 -46.81 13.67
N HIS A 262 -10.54 -45.58 14.12
CA HIS A 262 -11.91 -45.15 14.41
C HIS A 262 -12.45 -44.46 13.16
N ALA A 263 -12.84 -45.29 12.19
CA ALA A 263 -13.66 -44.86 11.07
C ALA A 263 -15.07 -44.58 11.59
N SER A 264 -15.32 -43.33 11.98
CA SER A 264 -16.68 -42.82 12.14
C SER A 264 -17.29 -42.66 10.74
N ARG A 265 -18.08 -43.63 10.30
CA ARG A 265 -19.22 -43.39 9.38
C ARG A 265 -20.18 -44.59 9.37
N THR A 266 -21.30 -44.38 10.06
CA THR A 266 -22.67 -44.70 9.63
C THR A 266 -22.93 -46.04 8.94
N ASP A 267 -23.58 -46.94 9.67
CA ASP A 267 -24.75 -47.66 9.15
C ASP A 267 -25.84 -47.67 10.24
N LEU A 268 -26.95 -46.98 9.96
CA LEU A 268 -28.30 -47.37 10.43
C LEU A 268 -28.58 -48.79 9.89
N PRO A 269 -29.37 -49.68 10.54
CA PRO A 269 -30.71 -49.35 11.06
C PRO A 269 -31.15 -50.09 12.36
N PHE A 270 -31.89 -49.40 13.22
CA PHE A 270 -33.21 -49.73 13.81
C PHE A 270 -33.52 -48.72 14.92
#